data_AF-A0A191TKL0-F1
#
_entry.id   AF-A0A191TKL0-F1
#
_cell.length_a   1.000
_cell.length_b   1.000
_cell.length_c   1.000
_cell.angle_alpha   90.00
_cell.angle_beta   90.00
_cell.angle_gamma   90.00
#
_symmetry.space_group_name_H-M   'P 1'
#
loop_
_entity.id
_entity.type
_entity.pdbx_description
1 polymer ?
#
loop_
_entity_poly.entity_id
_entity_poly.type
_entity_poly.pdbx_seq_one_letter_code
_entity_poly.pdbx_strand_id
1 'polypeptide(L)'
;MKPHDKLPYRIETRIDEQKFLELQSKLKNSQYRSMSELLRDIVYYKKIVVVTHDKSLDKVMERLSAIRSELHAIGVNINQITRYFNSEGSPTKKVYHSMQTASLFESVGKKVDELYPLITELGKKWLQK
;
A
#
# COMPACT_ATOMS: atom_id res chain seq x y z
N MET A 1 2.63 10.99 44.09
CA MET A 1 2.19 12.30 43.57
C MET A 1 3.43 13.08 43.12
N LYS A 2 3.72 13.05 41.81
CA LYS A 2 4.79 13.74 41.05
C LYS A 2 4.41 13.65 39.54
N PRO A 3 4.83 14.52 38.60
CA PRO A 3 5.25 15.92 38.65
C PRO A 3 4.60 16.74 37.49
N HIS A 4 3.42 17.32 37.67
CA HIS A 4 2.83 18.26 36.70
C HIS A 4 1.99 19.31 37.46
N ASP A 5 2.63 20.12 38.32
CA ASP A 5 1.93 21.08 39.18
C ASP A 5 1.30 22.26 38.44
N LYS A 6 1.56 22.41 37.13
CA LYS A 6 0.88 23.39 36.27
C LYS A 6 0.36 22.71 35.02
N LEU A 7 -0.94 22.86 34.78
CA LEU A 7 -1.67 22.40 33.59
C LEU A 7 -2.09 23.62 32.75
N PRO A 8 -1.14 24.29 32.05
CA PRO A 8 -1.39 25.59 31.43
C PRO A 8 -2.22 25.54 30.14
N TYR A 9 -2.32 24.37 29.49
CA TYR A 9 -2.99 24.22 28.20
C TYR A 9 -4.32 23.47 28.34
N ARG A 10 -5.39 24.04 27.80
CA ARG A 10 -6.71 23.42 27.73
C ARG A 10 -6.87 22.66 26.40
N ILE A 11 -7.24 21.39 26.49
CA ILE A 11 -7.57 20.53 25.35
C ILE A 11 -9.04 20.14 25.49
N GLU A 12 -9.84 20.33 24.46
CA GLU A 12 -11.26 19.95 24.43
C GLU A 12 -11.59 19.23 23.13
N THR A 13 -12.47 18.23 23.22
CA THR A 13 -12.95 17.45 22.08
C THR A 13 -14.36 16.97 22.34
N ARG A 14 -15.11 16.70 21.28
CA ARG A 14 -16.44 16.09 21.37
C ARG A 14 -16.31 14.58 21.17
N ILE A 15 -17.12 13.83 21.90
CA ILE A 15 -17.22 12.38 21.80
C ILE A 15 -18.68 11.99 21.65
N ASP A 16 -18.93 10.82 21.09
CA ASP A 16 -20.27 10.25 21.03
C ASP A 16 -20.76 9.77 22.41
N GLU A 17 -22.06 9.52 22.52
CA GLU A 17 -22.73 9.09 23.75
C GLU A 17 -22.17 7.77 24.27
N GLN A 18 -21.91 6.81 23.37
CA GLN A 18 -21.40 5.49 23.74
C GLN A 18 -20.02 5.61 24.42
N LYS A 19 -19.12 6.42 23.86
CA LYS A 19 -17.79 6.69 24.41
C LYS A 19 -17.90 7.44 25.73
N PHE A 20 -18.84 8.37 25.85
CA PHE A 20 -19.09 9.07 27.10
C PHE A 20 -19.52 8.12 28.22
N LEU A 21 -20.44 7.19 27.94
CA LEU A 21 -20.87 6.16 28.89
C LEU A 21 -19.72 5.21 29.26
N GLU A 22 -18.89 4.81 28.29
CA GLU A 22 -17.68 4.00 28.54
C GLU A 22 -16.73 4.72 29.52
N LEU A 23 -16.46 6.01 29.29
CA LEU A 23 -15.58 6.81 30.16
C LEU A 23 -16.16 7.00 31.55
N GLN A 24 -17.48 7.21 31.67
CA GLN A 24 -18.14 7.27 32.98
C GLN A 24 -18.01 5.95 33.74
N SER A 25 -18.21 4.82 33.07
CA SER A 25 -18.02 3.50 33.67
C SER A 25 -16.58 3.30 34.15
N LYS A 26 -15.59 3.70 33.34
CA LYS A 26 -14.17 3.66 33.74
C LYS A 26 -13.88 4.55 34.94
N LEU A 27 -14.42 5.76 34.97
CA LEU A 27 -14.26 6.67 36.11
C LEU A 27 -14.78 6.03 37.41
N LYS A 28 -16.00 5.47 37.37
CA LYS A 28 -16.62 4.79 38.53
C LYS A 28 -15.81 3.58 39.02
N ASN A 29 -15.16 2.86 38.12
CA ASN A 29 -14.41 1.64 38.43
C ASN A 29 -12.91 1.88 38.67
N SER A 30 -12.50 3.14 38.82
CA SER A 30 -11.08 3.53 38.93
C SER A 30 -10.83 4.36 40.19
N GLN A 31 -9.55 4.69 40.44
CA GLN A 31 -9.17 5.57 41.55
C GLN A 31 -9.16 7.07 41.18
N TYR A 32 -9.54 7.44 39.95
CA TYR A 32 -9.53 8.85 39.53
C TYR A 32 -10.68 9.63 40.18
N ARG A 33 -10.39 10.87 40.59
CA ARG A 33 -11.35 11.75 41.30
C ARG A 33 -12.22 12.56 40.35
N SER A 34 -11.81 12.68 39.09
CA SER A 34 -12.52 13.46 38.08
C SER A 34 -12.29 12.91 36.67
N MET A 35 -13.22 13.22 35.77
CA MET A 35 -13.08 12.90 34.34
C MET A 35 -11.80 13.50 33.74
N SER A 36 -11.43 14.72 34.15
CA SER A 36 -10.21 15.39 33.70
C SER A 36 -8.94 14.63 34.11
N GLU A 37 -8.95 13.99 35.27
CA GLU A 37 -7.81 13.19 35.74
C GLU A 37 -7.67 11.89 34.95
N LEU A 38 -8.78 11.17 34.75
CA LEU A 38 -8.85 9.98 33.88
C LEU A 38 -8.39 10.31 32.44
N LEU A 39 -8.91 11.39 31.87
CA LEU A 39 -8.57 11.81 30.50
C LEU A 39 -7.11 12.21 30.38
N ARG A 40 -6.54 12.90 31.37
CA ARG A 40 -5.10 13.20 31.39
C ARG A 40 -4.28 11.91 31.38
N ASP A 41 -4.62 10.94 32.22
CA ASP A 41 -3.89 9.67 32.27
C ASP A 41 -3.94 8.93 30.92
N ILE A 42 -5.13 8.89 30.30
CA ILE A 42 -5.29 8.37 28.94
C ILE A 42 -4.42 9.15 27.94
N VAL A 43 -4.40 10.48 27.98
CA VAL A 43 -3.63 11.31 27.04
C VAL A 43 -2.12 11.14 27.24
N TYR A 44 -1.64 11.03 28.47
CA TYR A 44 -0.21 10.90 28.78
C TYR A 44 0.33 9.49 28.58
N TYR A 45 -0.44 8.45 28.91
CA TYR A 45 0.09 7.08 29.00
C TYR A 45 -0.52 6.12 27.99
N LYS A 46 -1.61 6.47 27.30
CA LYS A 46 -2.11 5.60 26.24
C LYS A 46 -1.19 5.68 25.03
N LYS A 47 -0.69 4.51 24.62
CA LYS A 47 0.11 4.38 23.40
C LYS A 47 -0.67 4.92 22.20
N ILE A 48 -0.15 5.98 21.59
CA ILE A 48 -0.64 6.48 20.31
C ILE A 48 -0.03 5.59 19.24
N VAL A 49 -0.86 4.84 18.52
CA VAL A 49 -0.41 4.14 17.30
C VAL A 49 -0.35 5.19 16.19
N VAL A 50 0.85 5.69 15.93
CA VAL A 50 1.08 6.55 14.77
C VAL A 50 1.19 5.64 13.55
N VAL A 51 0.12 5.59 12.75
CA VAL A 51 0.15 4.91 11.46
C VAL A 51 0.74 5.89 10.44
N THR A 52 2.02 5.74 10.13
CA THR A 52 2.67 6.49 9.06
C THR A 52 2.46 5.77 7.73
N HIS A 53 1.73 6.41 6.80
CA HIS A 53 1.62 5.93 5.41
C HIS A 53 2.71 6.58 4.57
N ASP A 54 3.62 5.78 4.03
CA ASP A 54 4.68 6.27 3.16
C ASP A 54 4.16 6.50 1.73
N LYS A 55 3.81 7.75 1.45
CA LYS A 55 3.37 8.21 0.12
C LYS A 55 4.40 7.99 -0.99
N SER A 56 5.67 7.73 -0.66
CA SER A 56 6.69 7.42 -1.66
C SER A 56 6.52 6.01 -2.24
N LEU A 57 5.95 5.07 -1.48
CA LEU A 57 5.66 3.72 -1.96
C LEU A 57 4.46 3.69 -2.92
N ASP A 58 3.50 4.60 -2.76
CA ASP A 58 2.33 4.70 -3.64
C ASP A 58 2.74 4.91 -5.11
N LYS A 59 3.71 5.80 -5.36
CA LYS A 59 4.22 6.09 -6.71
C LYS A 59 4.94 4.89 -7.33
N VAL A 60 5.64 4.10 -6.51
CA VAL A 60 6.33 2.89 -6.98
C VAL A 60 5.30 1.81 -7.33
N MET A 61 4.27 1.64 -6.50
CA MET A 61 3.17 0.69 -6.74
C MET A 61 2.35 1.06 -7.98
N GLU A 62 2.12 2.35 -8.23
CA GLU A 62 1.48 2.83 -9.46
C GLU A 62 2.26 2.41 -10.72
N ARG A 63 3.57 2.65 -10.75
CA ARG A 63 4.44 2.25 -11.87
C ARG A 63 4.47 0.73 -12.07
N LEU A 64 4.54 -0.04 -10.99
CA LEU A 64 4.50 -1.50 -11.08
C LEU A 64 3.16 -2.01 -11.62
N SER A 65 2.05 -1.39 -11.21
CA SER A 65 0.72 -1.76 -11.73
C SER A 65 0.61 -1.45 -13.22
N ALA A 66 1.18 -0.34 -13.69
CA ALA A 66 1.25 0.00 -15.11
C ALA A 66 2.04 -1.05 -15.91
N ILE A 67 3.27 -1.37 -15.49
CA ILE A 67 4.10 -2.37 -16.18
C ILE A 67 3.43 -3.76 -16.18
N ARG A 68 2.79 -4.16 -15.06
CA ARG A 68 2.03 -5.41 -15.00
C ARG A 68 0.90 -5.44 -16.04
N SER A 69 0.20 -4.32 -16.20
CA SER A 69 -0.91 -4.22 -17.15
C SER A 69 -0.43 -4.30 -18.60
N GLU A 70 0.70 -3.66 -18.90
CA GLU A 70 1.35 -3.72 -20.21
C GLU A 70 1.85 -5.13 -20.54
N LEU A 71 2.54 -5.80 -19.60
CA LEU A 71 2.96 -7.19 -19.75
C LEU A 71 1.78 -8.14 -19.97
N HIS A 72 0.67 -7.93 -19.26
CA HIS A 72 -0.55 -8.70 -19.46
C HIS A 72 -1.10 -8.55 -20.88
N ALA A 73 -1.17 -7.31 -21.39
CA ALA A 73 -1.61 -7.03 -22.76
C ALA A 73 -0.69 -7.69 -23.81
N ILE A 74 0.63 -7.63 -23.61
CA ILE A 74 1.60 -8.32 -24.48
C ILE A 74 1.37 -9.84 -24.45
N GLY A 75 1.17 -10.43 -23.27
CA GLY A 75 0.91 -11.86 -23.11
C GLY A 75 -0.39 -12.31 -23.80
N VAL A 76 -1.45 -11.51 -23.73
CA VAL A 76 -2.70 -11.74 -24.46
C VAL A 76 -2.45 -11.75 -25.96
N ASN A 77 -1.70 -10.77 -26.48
CA ASN A 77 -1.38 -10.68 -27.91
C ASN A 77 -0.53 -11.87 -28.39
N ILE A 78 0.48 -12.29 -27.61
CA ILE A 78 1.27 -13.48 -27.91
C ILE A 78 0.36 -14.71 -28.01
N ASN A 79 -0.52 -14.92 -27.02
CA ASN A 79 -1.45 -16.05 -27.01
C ASN A 79 -2.39 -16.05 -28.22
N GLN A 80 -2.86 -14.88 -28.66
CA GLN A 80 -3.67 -14.75 -29.87
C GLN A 80 -2.88 -15.18 -31.12
N ILE A 81 -1.65 -14.67 -31.30
CA ILE A 81 -0.80 -15.03 -32.44
C ILE A 81 -0.47 -16.52 -32.44
N THR A 82 -0.19 -17.11 -31.27
CA THR A 82 0.04 -18.55 -31.15
C THR A 82 -1.18 -19.37 -31.58
N ARG A 83 -2.40 -18.94 -31.20
CA ARG A 83 -3.63 -19.60 -31.66
C ARG A 83 -3.79 -19.52 -33.18
N TYR A 84 -3.57 -18.33 -33.77
CA TYR A 84 -3.63 -18.14 -35.22
C TYR A 84 -2.58 -18.98 -35.96
N PHE A 85 -1.35 -19.00 -35.47
CA PHE A 85 -0.27 -19.82 -36.03
C PHE A 85 -0.63 -21.31 -36.06
N ASN A 86 -1.21 -21.83 -34.96
CA ASN A 86 -1.60 -23.23 -34.85
C ASN A 86 -2.82 -23.59 -35.72
N SER A 87 -3.73 -22.64 -35.97
CA SER A 87 -4.92 -22.85 -36.81
C SER A 87 -4.69 -22.59 -38.30
N GLU A 88 -3.57 -21.97 -38.68
CA GLU A 88 -3.30 -21.56 -40.06
C GLU A 88 -2.67 -22.68 -40.88
N GLY A 89 -3.19 -22.90 -42.10
CA GLY A 89 -2.69 -23.93 -43.02
C GLY A 89 -1.58 -23.43 -43.96
N SER A 90 -1.51 -22.12 -44.17
CA SER A 90 -0.56 -21.50 -45.11
C SER A 90 0.84 -21.29 -44.48
N PRO A 91 1.92 -21.82 -45.10
CA PRO A 91 3.29 -21.61 -44.63
C PRO A 91 3.70 -20.13 -44.57
N THR A 92 3.29 -19.32 -45.53
CA THR A 92 3.64 -17.89 -45.61
C THR A 92 3.06 -17.10 -44.44
N LYS A 93 1.82 -17.39 -44.06
CA LYS A 93 1.17 -16.74 -42.92
C LYS A 93 1.74 -17.20 -41.57
N LYS A 94 2.20 -18.46 -41.47
CA LYS A 94 2.94 -18.94 -40.30
C LYS A 94 4.24 -18.18 -40.08
N VAL A 95 5.00 -17.91 -41.14
CA VAL A 95 6.22 -17.09 -41.07
C VAL A 95 5.88 -15.66 -40.61
N TYR A 96 4.83 -15.05 -41.17
CA TYR A 96 4.37 -13.73 -40.74
C TYR A 96 4.02 -13.66 -39.25
N HIS A 97 3.26 -14.63 -38.74
CA HIS A 97 2.93 -14.73 -37.32
C HIS A 97 4.17 -14.93 -36.43
N SER A 98 5.13 -15.73 -36.88
CA SER A 98 6.40 -15.96 -36.15
C SER A 98 7.22 -14.68 -36.01
N MET A 99 7.27 -13.84 -37.06
CA MET A 99 7.95 -12.54 -37.01
C MET A 99 7.27 -11.55 -36.06
N GLN A 100 5.93 -11.52 -36.01
CA GLN A 100 5.21 -10.72 -35.02
C GLN A 100 5.46 -11.20 -33.58
N THR A 101 5.54 -12.51 -33.36
CA THR A 101 5.86 -13.06 -32.03
C THR A 101 7.25 -12.61 -31.56
N ALA A 102 8.24 -12.59 -32.46
CA ALA A 102 9.59 -12.13 -32.13
C ALA A 102 9.63 -10.65 -31.68
N SER A 103 8.88 -9.76 -32.33
CA SER A 103 8.82 -8.34 -31.94
C SER A 103 8.08 -8.11 -30.61
N LEU A 104 7.09 -8.94 -30.30
CA LEU A 104 6.42 -8.93 -28.99
C LEU A 104 7.37 -9.40 -27.88
N PHE A 105 8.18 -10.43 -28.12
CA PHE A 105 9.20 -10.86 -27.16
C PHE A 105 10.27 -9.79 -26.91
N GLU A 106 10.67 -9.03 -27.94
CA GLU A 106 11.57 -7.88 -27.76
C GLU A 106 10.92 -6.80 -26.85
N SER A 107 9.61 -6.58 -27.01
CA SER A 107 8.84 -5.65 -26.19
C SER A 107 8.72 -6.11 -24.73
N VAL A 108 8.61 -7.43 -24.48
CA VAL A 108 8.71 -8.01 -23.13
C VAL A 108 10.08 -7.72 -22.52
N GLY A 109 11.16 -7.92 -23.28
CA GLY A 109 12.52 -7.65 -22.81
C GLY A 109 12.68 -6.21 -22.29
N LYS A 110 12.23 -5.24 -23.07
CA LYS A 110 12.24 -3.81 -22.67
C LYS A 110 11.47 -3.55 -21.38
N LYS A 111 10.32 -4.21 -21.18
CA LYS A 111 9.52 -4.08 -19.95
C LYS A 111 10.17 -4.75 -18.74
N VAL A 112 10.89 -5.84 -18.95
CA VAL A 112 11.70 -6.50 -17.90
C VAL A 112 12.86 -5.59 -17.48
N ASP A 113 13.51 -4.92 -18.44
CA ASP A 113 14.58 -3.95 -18.16
C ASP A 113 14.07 -2.74 -17.36
N GLU A 114 12.85 -2.26 -17.65
CA GLU A 114 12.18 -1.21 -16.87
C GLU A 114 11.78 -1.66 -15.45
N LEU A 115 11.49 -2.94 -15.25
CA LEU A 115 11.11 -3.54 -13.96
C LEU A 115 12.29 -3.66 -12.99
N TYR A 116 13.47 -3.99 -13.50
CA TYR A 116 14.66 -4.24 -12.71
C TYR A 116 15.03 -3.12 -11.72
N PRO A 117 15.08 -1.82 -12.12
CA PRO A 117 15.39 -0.73 -11.19
C PRO A 117 14.29 -0.54 -10.14
N LEU A 118 13.01 -0.74 -10.48
CA LEU A 118 11.89 -0.60 -9.53
C LEU A 118 11.92 -1.68 -8.44
N ILE A 119 12.20 -2.93 -8.82
CA ILE A 119 12.37 -4.03 -7.86
C ILE A 119 13.59 -3.77 -6.98
N THR A 120 14.68 -3.26 -7.55
CA THR A 120 15.90 -2.91 -6.79
C THR A 120 15.64 -1.80 -5.78
N GLU A 121 14.88 -0.77 -6.15
CA GLU A 121 14.49 0.32 -5.23
C GLU A 121 13.62 -0.18 -4.08
N LEU A 122 12.64 -1.04 -4.37
CA LEU A 122 11.82 -1.69 -3.34
C LEU A 122 12.64 -2.58 -2.42
N GLY A 123 13.54 -3.38 -2.97
CA GLY A 123 14.45 -4.23 -2.20
C GLY A 123 15.31 -3.40 -1.23
N LYS A 124 15.82 -2.25 -1.66
CA LYS A 124 16.57 -1.32 -0.80
C LYS A 124 15.70 -0.78 0.35
N LYS A 125 14.47 -0.34 0.07
CA LYS A 125 13.56 0.15 1.13
C LYS A 125 13.12 -0.95 2.10
N TRP A 126 12.90 -2.17 1.60
CA TRP A 126 12.50 -3.30 2.42
C TRP A 126 13.63 -3.82 3.33
N LEU A 127 14.88 -3.73 2.87
CA LEU A 127 16.07 -4.17 3.62
C LEU A 127 16.63 -3.11 4.58
N GLN A 128 16.10 -1.89 4.59
CA GLN A 128 16.42 -0.87 5.59
C GLN A 128 15.85 -1.31 6.95
N LYS A 129 16.65 -2.06 7.70
CA LYS A 129 16.56 -2.16 9.16
C LYS A 129 17.26 -0.97 9.81
#